data_AF-A0A2N9LLE3-F1
#
_entry.id   AF-A0A2N9LLE3-F1
#
_cell.length_a   1.000
_cell.length_b   1.000
_cell.length_c   1.000
_cell.angle_alpha   90.00
_cell.angle_beta   90.00
_cell.angle_gamma   90.00
#
_symmetry.space_group_name_H-M   'P 1'
#
loop_
_entity.id
_entity.type
_entity.pdbx_description
1 polymer ?
#
loop_
_entity_poly.entity_id
_entity_poly.type
_entity_poly.pdbx_seq_one_letter_code
_entity_poly.pdbx_strand_id
1 'polypeptide(L)'
;MRSRYGVRAHGITLSQQQFDVARQRIAAQNLQDRVEVELRDYRDLQGDGVYDKIASVGMFEHVGLANLPVYTATVQRVLRPGGLFLNHGITHDQEGWRKTVETQFINRYVFPDAELDTVSNIQQGMERAGFEIHDVEGLRMHYALTLREWVRRLEAAHDEAVRMVGEAAYRIWRLYMAGCALEFENAGTGIYQILASRRGAAALPVPLTRRDLYR
;
A
#
# COMPACT_ATOMS: atom_id res chain seq x y z
N MET A 1 9.92 -14.20 -6.04
CA MET A 1 10.37 -12.89 -6.54
C MET A 1 11.26 -13.15 -7.75
N ARG A 2 11.50 -12.18 -8.63
CA ARG A 2 12.56 -12.29 -9.65
C ARG A 2 13.35 -11.00 -9.55
N SER A 3 14.65 -11.08 -9.32
CA SER A 3 15.54 -9.92 -9.31
C SER A 3 15.63 -9.36 -10.73
N ARG A 4 14.98 -8.22 -11.01
CA ARG A 4 15.00 -7.57 -12.33
C ARG A 4 15.81 -6.28 -12.39
N TYR A 5 16.06 -5.64 -11.25
CA TYR A 5 16.60 -4.27 -11.20
C TYR A 5 17.95 -4.16 -10.48
N GLY A 6 18.56 -5.26 -10.05
CA GLY A 6 19.90 -5.24 -9.45
C GLY A 6 20.03 -4.45 -8.14
N VAL A 7 18.91 -4.06 -7.51
CA VAL A 7 18.89 -3.24 -6.29
C VAL A 7 19.19 -4.04 -5.03
N ARG A 8 19.62 -3.35 -3.98
CA ARG A 8 19.50 -3.83 -2.60
C ARG A 8 18.15 -3.38 -2.05
N ALA A 9 17.39 -4.30 -1.45
CA ALA A 9 16.06 -4.04 -0.93
C ALA A 9 16.01 -4.31 0.57
N HIS A 10 15.32 -3.44 1.28
CA HIS A 10 15.01 -3.61 2.70
C HIS A 10 13.49 -3.52 2.86
N GLY A 11 12.88 -4.60 3.34
CA GLY A 11 11.45 -4.65 3.65
C GLY A 11 11.21 -4.65 5.16
N ILE A 12 10.13 -4.01 5.60
CA ILE A 12 9.70 -4.04 6.99
C ILE A 12 8.27 -4.58 7.08
N THR A 13 7.96 -5.28 8.17
CA THR A 13 6.60 -5.70 8.52
C THR A 13 6.45 -5.79 10.03
N LEU A 14 5.22 -5.70 10.54
CA LEU A 14 4.88 -6.00 11.93
C LEU A 14 4.41 -7.45 12.13
N SER A 15 4.18 -8.19 11.05
CA SER A 15 3.68 -9.57 11.11
C SER A 15 4.83 -10.57 11.11
N GLN A 16 4.96 -11.33 12.20
CA GLN A 16 5.90 -12.46 12.30
C GLN A 16 5.72 -13.46 11.16
N GLN A 17 4.46 -13.78 10.81
CA GLN A 17 4.17 -14.72 9.73
C GLN A 17 4.63 -14.21 8.36
N GLN A 18 4.42 -12.93 8.07
CA GLN A 18 4.92 -12.32 6.83
C GLN A 18 6.44 -12.28 6.79
N PHE A 19 7.09 -11.97 7.92
CA PHE A 19 8.55 -11.99 8.04
C PHE A 19 9.12 -13.39 7.78
N ASP A 20 8.55 -14.42 8.39
CA ASP A 20 9.02 -15.80 8.21
C ASP A 20 8.88 -16.26 6.76
N VAL A 21 7.72 -15.99 6.13
CA VAL A 21 7.50 -16.31 4.71
C VAL A 21 8.43 -15.50 3.80
N ALA A 22 8.67 -14.23 4.10
CA ALA A 22 9.59 -13.39 3.34
C ALA A 22 11.02 -13.94 3.42
N ARG A 23 11.51 -14.28 4.62
CA ARG A 23 12.84 -14.90 4.81
C ARG A 23 12.98 -16.21 4.06
N GLN A 24 11.97 -17.09 4.13
CA GLN A 24 11.97 -18.35 3.37
C GLN A 24 12.05 -18.10 1.86
N ARG A 25 11.28 -17.13 1.35
CA ARG A 25 11.28 -16.78 -0.09
C ARG A 25 12.59 -16.14 -0.55
N ILE A 26 13.22 -15.32 0.29
CA ILE A 26 14.54 -14.71 0.04
C ILE A 26 15.58 -15.82 -0.05
N ALA A 27 15.60 -16.74 0.93
CA ALA A 27 16.54 -17.86 0.97
C ALA A 27 16.35 -18.83 -0.21
N ALA A 28 15.12 -19.21 -0.53
CA ALA A 28 14.80 -20.09 -1.65
C ALA A 28 15.22 -19.53 -3.03
N GLN A 29 15.49 -18.22 -3.11
CA GLN A 29 15.92 -17.54 -4.33
C GLN A 29 17.38 -17.07 -4.27
N ASN A 30 18.12 -17.40 -3.21
CA ASN A 30 19.51 -16.98 -3.00
C ASN A 30 19.69 -15.44 -3.07
N LEU A 31 18.81 -14.68 -2.42
CA LEU A 31 18.81 -13.21 -2.43
C LEU A 31 19.32 -12.58 -1.11
N GLN A 32 19.88 -13.37 -0.19
CA GLN A 32 20.28 -12.91 1.15
C GLN A 32 21.37 -11.82 1.12
N ASP A 33 22.16 -11.73 0.05
CA ASP A 33 23.19 -10.70 -0.14
C ASP A 33 22.62 -9.33 -0.57
N ARG A 34 21.33 -9.28 -0.94
CA ARG A 34 20.69 -8.08 -1.51
C ARG A 34 19.36 -7.72 -0.87
N VAL A 35 18.65 -8.68 -0.30
CA VAL A 35 17.30 -8.45 0.23
C VAL A 35 17.29 -8.80 1.72
N GLU A 36 16.99 -7.79 2.52
CA GLU A 36 16.76 -7.92 3.95
C GLU A 36 15.28 -7.69 4.26
N VAL A 37 14.76 -8.40 5.25
CA VAL A 37 13.44 -8.15 5.82
C VAL A 37 13.58 -8.05 7.34
N GLU A 38 12.90 -7.09 7.94
CA GLU A 38 12.96 -6.80 9.37
C GLU A 38 11.55 -6.74 9.98
N LEU A 39 11.45 -7.20 11.24
CA LEU A 39 10.27 -6.95 12.08
C LEU A 39 10.43 -5.58 12.73
N ARG A 40 9.83 -4.56 12.11
CA ARG A 40 10.01 -3.17 12.53
C ARG A 40 8.79 -2.35 12.17
N ASP A 41 8.42 -1.46 13.09
CA ASP A 41 7.50 -0.38 12.81
C ASP A 41 8.20 0.68 11.95
N TYR A 42 7.53 1.17 10.92
CA TYR A 42 8.12 2.20 10.05
C TYR A 42 8.53 3.45 10.86
N ARG A 43 7.79 3.78 11.92
CA ARG A 43 8.05 4.93 12.82
C ARG A 43 9.41 4.84 13.49
N ASP A 44 9.91 3.63 13.70
CA ASP A 44 11.18 3.35 14.38
C ASP A 44 12.37 3.29 13.43
N LEU A 45 12.18 3.39 12.11
CA LEU A 45 13.28 3.44 11.14
C LEU A 45 14.24 4.57 11.48
N GLN A 46 15.53 4.29 11.67
CA GLN A 46 16.52 5.31 12.01
C GLN A 46 17.28 5.81 10.78
N GLY A 47 18.02 6.91 10.94
CA GLY A 47 18.89 7.50 9.92
C GLY A 47 18.25 8.62 9.10
N ASP A 48 19.08 9.31 8.32
CA ASP A 48 18.69 10.37 7.37
C ASP A 48 19.24 10.02 5.99
N GLY A 49 18.38 10.04 4.97
CA GLY A 49 18.77 9.71 3.60
C GLY A 49 19.35 8.30 3.43
N VAL A 50 18.69 7.31 4.03
CA VAL A 50 19.13 5.90 3.98
C VAL A 50 18.73 5.23 2.65
N TYR A 51 17.61 5.64 2.04
CA TYR A 51 17.05 5.01 0.85
C TYR A 51 17.06 5.93 -0.36
N ASP A 52 17.47 5.41 -1.53
CA ASP A 52 17.33 6.11 -2.81
C ASP A 52 15.88 6.11 -3.32
N LYS A 53 15.13 5.05 -2.99
CA LYS A 53 13.74 4.85 -3.39
C LYS A 53 12.94 4.19 -2.28
N ILE A 54 11.69 4.58 -2.11
CA ILE A 54 10.74 3.98 -1.17
C ILE A 54 9.46 3.64 -1.92
N ALA A 55 8.95 2.43 -1.71
CA ALA A 55 7.64 2.02 -2.16
C ALA A 55 6.83 1.58 -0.95
N SER A 56 5.63 2.13 -0.79
CA SER A 56 4.70 1.78 0.27
C SER A 56 3.37 1.39 -0.38
N VAL A 57 2.93 0.15 -0.13
CA VAL A 57 1.83 -0.49 -0.87
C VAL A 57 0.83 -1.02 0.15
N GLY A 58 -0.38 -0.46 0.19
CA GLY A 58 -1.46 -0.88 1.08
C GLY A 58 -1.18 -0.63 2.57
N MET A 59 -0.37 0.39 2.87
CA MET A 59 0.02 0.72 4.25
C MET A 59 -0.71 1.92 4.82
N PHE A 60 -0.93 2.98 4.02
CA PHE A 60 -1.39 4.26 4.56
C PHE A 60 -2.86 4.20 5.01
N GLU A 61 -3.64 3.28 4.44
CA GLU A 61 -5.02 2.97 4.85
C GLU A 61 -5.11 2.54 6.32
N HIS A 62 -4.01 2.01 6.87
CA HIS A 62 -3.89 1.55 8.26
C HIS A 62 -3.12 2.52 9.15
N VAL A 63 -2.62 3.63 8.61
CA VAL A 63 -1.93 4.67 9.40
C VAL A 63 -2.96 5.48 10.21
N GLY A 64 -4.17 5.65 9.68
CA GLY A 64 -5.18 6.57 10.20
C GLY A 64 -4.87 8.02 9.82
N LEU A 65 -5.90 8.82 9.55
CA LEU A 65 -5.72 10.15 8.94
C LEU A 65 -4.94 11.10 9.84
N ALA A 66 -5.12 10.98 11.16
CA ALA A 66 -4.40 11.78 12.16
C ALA A 66 -2.87 11.55 12.14
N ASN A 67 -2.41 10.37 11.70
CA ASN A 67 -1.00 10.00 11.70
C ASN A 67 -0.32 10.20 10.34
N LEU A 68 -1.06 10.66 9.31
CA LEU A 68 -0.51 10.90 7.98
C LEU A 68 0.72 11.84 8.02
N PRO A 69 0.78 12.92 8.84
CA PRO A 69 1.98 13.73 8.99
C PRO A 69 3.19 12.97 9.55
N VAL A 70 2.99 12.03 10.48
CA VAL A 70 4.08 11.21 11.05
C VAL A 70 4.61 10.23 9.98
N TYR A 71 3.70 9.64 9.22
CA TYR A 71 4.04 8.76 8.10
C TYR A 71 4.86 9.47 7.04
N THR A 72 4.39 10.60 6.52
CA THR A 72 5.10 11.36 5.49
C THR A 72 6.41 11.96 6.01
N ALA A 73 6.47 12.43 7.26
CA ALA A 73 7.71 12.89 7.87
C ALA A 73 8.76 11.78 8.01
N THR A 74 8.33 10.56 8.34
CA THR A 74 9.22 9.40 8.43
C THR A 74 9.80 9.07 7.07
N VAL A 75 8.95 8.94 6.04
CA VAL A 75 9.38 8.70 4.66
C VAL A 75 10.33 9.80 4.19
N GLN A 76 9.99 11.07 4.47
CA GLN A 76 10.83 12.20 4.11
C GLN A 76 12.22 11.98 4.71
N ARG A 77 12.35 11.89 6.04
CA ARG A 77 13.63 11.69 6.75
C ARG A 77 14.48 10.55 6.18
N VAL A 78 13.91 9.37 5.92
CA VAL A 78 14.73 8.23 5.47
C VAL A 78 15.02 8.22 3.96
N LEU A 79 14.32 9.01 3.15
CA LEU A 79 14.54 9.11 1.70
C LEU A 79 15.68 10.08 1.38
N ARG A 80 16.63 9.76 0.51
CA ARG A 80 17.71 10.70 0.12
C ARG A 80 17.16 11.94 -0.60
N PRO A 81 17.87 13.08 -0.56
CA PRO A 81 17.61 14.18 -1.49
C PRO A 81 17.62 13.69 -2.94
N GLY A 82 16.57 14.02 -3.71
CA GLY A 82 16.38 13.51 -5.08
C GLY A 82 15.88 12.07 -5.17
N GLY A 83 15.69 11.37 -4.05
CA GLY A 83 15.09 10.04 -4.01
C GLY A 83 13.61 10.07 -4.36
N LEU A 84 13.08 8.91 -4.78
CA LEU A 84 11.68 8.75 -5.18
C LEU A 84 10.87 7.96 -4.16
N PHE A 85 9.66 8.45 -3.89
CA PHE A 85 8.66 7.80 -3.05
C PHE A 85 7.42 7.46 -3.89
N LEU A 86 7.05 6.19 -3.93
CA LEU A 86 5.79 5.72 -4.49
C LEU A 86 4.84 5.33 -3.35
N ASN A 87 3.79 6.13 -3.14
CA ASN A 87 2.70 5.80 -2.24
C ASN A 87 1.57 5.15 -3.03
N HIS A 88 1.25 3.89 -2.72
CA HIS A 88 0.16 3.15 -3.36
C HIS A 88 -0.86 2.71 -2.32
N GLY A 89 -2.11 3.12 -2.51
CA GLY A 89 -3.19 2.64 -1.65
C GLY A 89 -4.56 3.22 -1.98
N ILE A 90 -5.53 2.70 -1.26
CA ILE A 90 -6.97 2.88 -1.46
C ILE A 90 -7.40 4.24 -0.91
N THR A 91 -8.32 4.88 -1.62
CA THR A 91 -8.91 6.18 -1.26
C THR A 91 -10.42 6.10 -1.36
N HIS A 92 -11.12 7.02 -0.72
CA HIS A 92 -12.56 7.18 -0.87
C HIS A 92 -12.90 8.32 -1.84
N ASP A 93 -14.16 8.41 -2.28
CA ASP A 93 -14.65 9.48 -3.16
C ASP A 93 -15.16 10.70 -2.38
N GLN A 94 -15.39 10.57 -1.08
CA GLN A 94 -15.80 11.65 -0.18
C GLN A 94 -14.69 12.04 0.79
N GLU A 95 -14.61 13.35 1.05
CA GLU A 95 -13.66 13.92 2.01
C GLU A 95 -13.99 13.51 3.45
N GLY A 96 -12.95 13.08 4.15
CA GLY A 96 -12.97 12.70 5.55
C GLY A 96 -13.57 11.31 5.78
N TRP A 97 -13.29 10.76 6.95
CA TRP A 97 -13.81 9.46 7.35
C TRP A 97 -15.19 9.59 8.01
N ARG A 98 -16.13 8.74 7.59
CA ARG A 98 -17.52 8.74 8.10
C ARG A 98 -17.91 7.36 8.60
N LYS A 99 -18.68 7.34 9.69
CA LYS A 99 -19.33 6.12 10.18
C LYS A 99 -20.56 5.84 9.34
N THR A 100 -20.49 4.79 8.52
CA THR A 100 -21.60 4.24 7.74
C THR A 100 -21.79 2.78 8.12
N VAL A 101 -22.83 2.11 7.60
CA VAL A 101 -23.03 0.68 7.85
C VAL A 101 -21.86 -0.13 7.29
N GLU A 102 -21.37 0.27 6.11
CA GLU A 102 -20.26 -0.35 5.40
C GLU A 102 -18.96 -0.20 6.20
N THR A 103 -18.61 1.02 6.63
CA THR A 103 -17.38 1.23 7.42
C THR A 103 -17.47 0.53 8.77
N GLN A 104 -18.63 0.53 9.43
CA GLN A 104 -18.81 -0.23 10.68
C GLN A 104 -18.62 -1.75 10.48
N PHE A 105 -19.09 -2.32 9.38
CA PHE A 105 -18.85 -3.73 9.07
C PHE A 105 -17.35 -4.00 8.85
N ILE A 106 -16.68 -3.17 8.04
CA ILE A 106 -15.24 -3.32 7.75
C ILE A 106 -14.42 -3.19 9.04
N ASN A 107 -14.62 -2.13 9.82
CA ASN A 107 -13.89 -1.92 11.07
C ASN A 107 -14.19 -3.00 12.11
N ARG A 108 -15.41 -3.54 12.17
CA ARG A 108 -15.73 -4.60 13.14
C ARG A 108 -15.12 -5.96 12.78
N TYR A 109 -15.07 -6.32 11.50
CA TYR A 109 -14.81 -7.70 11.09
C TYR A 109 -13.55 -7.90 10.24
N VAL A 110 -12.99 -6.84 9.64
CA VAL A 110 -11.91 -6.96 8.66
C VAL A 110 -10.71 -6.08 9.02
N PHE A 111 -10.91 -4.76 9.13
CA PHE A 111 -9.82 -3.79 9.38
C PHE A 111 -10.21 -2.75 10.44
N PRO A 112 -9.97 -3.04 11.74
CA PRO A 112 -10.38 -2.19 12.86
C PRO A 112 -9.98 -0.72 12.78
N ASP A 113 -8.78 -0.45 12.26
CA ASP A 113 -8.19 0.88 12.23
C ASP A 113 -8.20 1.51 10.82
N ALA A 114 -8.92 0.91 9.86
CA ALA A 114 -8.93 1.43 8.49
C ALA A 114 -9.71 2.74 8.40
N GLU A 115 -9.00 3.77 7.95
CA GLU A 115 -9.58 5.08 7.60
C GLU A 115 -9.12 5.46 6.20
N LEU A 116 -10.08 5.78 5.33
CA LEU A 116 -9.84 6.24 3.98
C LEU A 116 -10.25 7.71 3.86
N ASP A 117 -9.58 8.41 2.95
CA ASP A 117 -9.91 9.78 2.54
C ASP A 117 -9.69 9.91 1.03
N THR A 118 -10.02 11.08 0.48
CA THR A 118 -9.83 11.42 -0.92
C THR A 118 -8.36 11.46 -1.32
N VAL A 119 -8.08 11.12 -2.58
CA VAL A 119 -6.73 11.25 -3.15
C VAL A 119 -6.22 12.70 -3.07
N SER A 120 -7.10 13.71 -3.14
CA SER A 120 -6.73 15.11 -2.96
C SER A 120 -6.18 15.41 -1.58
N ASN A 121 -6.79 14.86 -0.52
CA ASN A 121 -6.32 15.07 0.85
C ASN A 121 -5.00 14.35 1.13
N ILE A 122 -4.82 13.15 0.57
CA ILE A 122 -3.54 12.44 0.63
C ILE A 122 -2.44 13.26 -0.05
N GLN A 123 -2.69 13.77 -1.27
CA GLN A 123 -1.75 14.63 -1.99
C GLN A 123 -1.43 15.90 -1.20
N GLN A 124 -2.44 16.58 -0.66
CA GLN A 124 -2.26 17.77 0.15
C GLN A 124 -1.38 17.48 1.40
N GLY A 125 -1.58 16.34 2.06
CA GLY A 125 -0.75 15.89 3.17
C GLY A 125 0.71 15.66 2.76
N MET A 126 0.95 15.08 1.59
CA MET A 126 2.29 14.88 1.04
C MET A 126 2.96 16.22 0.69
N GLU A 127 2.25 17.14 0.04
CA GLU A 127 2.77 18.47 -0.30
C GLU A 127 3.13 19.29 0.94
N ARG A 128 2.27 19.26 1.97
CA ARG A 128 2.54 19.91 3.26
C ARG A 128 3.76 19.32 3.98
N ALA A 129 4.07 18.05 3.74
CA ALA A 129 5.27 17.39 4.25
C ALA A 129 6.55 17.69 3.42
N GLY A 130 6.45 18.55 2.40
CA GLY A 130 7.58 18.97 1.57
C GLY A 130 7.88 18.06 0.39
N PHE A 131 6.93 17.22 -0.02
CA PHE A 131 7.03 16.46 -1.26
C PHE A 131 6.61 17.29 -2.48
N GLU A 132 7.21 16.98 -3.62
CA GLU A 132 6.78 17.36 -4.95
C GLU A 132 6.18 16.13 -5.63
N ILE A 133 4.95 16.24 -6.11
CA ILE A 133 4.25 15.15 -6.79
C ILE A 133 4.61 15.20 -8.28
N HIS A 134 5.06 14.06 -8.82
CA HIS A 134 5.47 13.90 -10.22
C HIS A 134 4.42 13.20 -11.07
N ASP A 135 3.68 12.25 -10.49
CA ASP A 135 2.66 11.49 -11.20
C ASP A 135 1.58 10.97 -10.24
N VAL A 136 0.36 10.86 -10.74
CA VAL A 136 -0.77 10.23 -10.06
C VAL A 136 -1.49 9.32 -11.05
N GLU A 137 -1.43 8.01 -10.81
CA GLU A 137 -2.08 7.01 -11.64
C GLU A 137 -3.24 6.35 -10.89
N GLY A 138 -4.44 6.42 -11.45
CA GLY A 138 -5.64 5.78 -10.91
C GLY A 138 -5.81 4.36 -11.47
N LEU A 139 -5.93 3.37 -10.57
CA LEU A 139 -6.01 1.94 -10.92
C LEU A 139 -7.33 1.30 -10.45
N ARG A 140 -8.38 2.12 -10.25
CA ARG A 140 -9.69 1.71 -9.69
C ARG A 140 -10.23 0.40 -10.25
N MET A 141 -10.36 0.30 -11.58
CA MET A 141 -10.91 -0.91 -12.21
C MET A 141 -9.99 -2.12 -12.12
N HIS A 142 -8.67 -1.92 -11.97
CA HIS A 142 -7.74 -3.03 -11.74
C HIS A 142 -8.00 -3.69 -10.39
N TYR A 143 -8.35 -2.89 -9.37
CA TYR A 143 -8.69 -3.43 -8.05
C TYR A 143 -10.05 -4.14 -8.04
N ALA A 144 -11.05 -3.62 -8.76
CA ALA A 144 -12.32 -4.32 -8.98
C ALA A 144 -12.08 -5.72 -9.57
N LEU A 145 -11.31 -5.81 -10.66
CA LEU A 145 -10.96 -7.09 -11.30
C LEU A 145 -10.19 -8.02 -10.35
N THR A 146 -9.29 -7.47 -9.55
CA THR A 146 -8.53 -8.22 -8.55
C THR A 146 -9.46 -8.85 -7.52
N LEU A 147 -10.39 -8.07 -6.95
CA LEU A 147 -11.36 -8.56 -5.96
C LEU A 147 -12.32 -9.59 -6.55
N ARG A 148 -12.79 -9.39 -7.79
CA ARG A 148 -13.61 -10.39 -8.50
C ARG A 148 -12.89 -11.72 -8.65
N GLU A 149 -11.61 -11.69 -9.03
CA GLU A 149 -10.81 -12.90 -9.16
C GLU A 149 -10.53 -13.56 -7.80
N TRP A 150 -10.32 -12.78 -6.74
CA TRP A 150 -10.18 -13.31 -5.38
C TRP A 150 -11.46 -14.00 -4.89
N VAL A 151 -12.63 -13.37 -5.07
CA VAL A 151 -13.92 -13.98 -4.73
C VAL A 151 -14.11 -15.28 -5.49
N ARG A 152 -13.90 -15.27 -6.82
CA ARG A 152 -14.03 -16.47 -7.66
C ARG A 152 -13.14 -17.61 -7.18
N ARG A 153 -11.89 -17.33 -6.81
CA ARG A 153 -10.94 -18.33 -6.29
C ARG A 153 -11.31 -18.83 -4.90
N LEU A 154 -11.74 -17.93 -4.02
CA LEU A 154 -12.20 -18.29 -2.68
C LEU A 154 -13.42 -19.22 -2.75
N GLU A 155 -14.40 -18.91 -3.60
CA GLU A 155 -15.58 -19.74 -3.82
C GLU A 155 -15.22 -21.11 -4.43
N ALA A 156 -14.29 -21.15 -5.38
CA ALA A 156 -13.81 -22.41 -5.96
C ALA A 156 -13.08 -23.30 -4.94
N ALA A 157 -12.54 -22.72 -3.86
CA ALA A 157 -11.86 -23.42 -2.77
C ALA A 157 -12.69 -23.45 -1.46
N HIS A 158 -14.03 -23.33 -1.57
CA HIS A 158 -14.95 -23.23 -0.43
C HIS A 158 -14.66 -24.21 0.70
N ASP A 159 -14.64 -25.52 0.41
CA ASP A 159 -14.54 -26.56 1.44
C ASP A 159 -13.20 -26.50 2.19
N GLU A 160 -12.12 -26.18 1.47
CA GLU A 160 -10.80 -25.99 2.07
C GLU A 160 -10.78 -24.74 2.96
N ALA A 161 -11.31 -23.62 2.48
CA ALA A 161 -11.36 -22.37 3.23
C ALA A 161 -12.20 -22.51 4.51
N VAL A 162 -13.41 -23.09 4.42
CA VAL A 162 -14.28 -23.34 5.58
C VAL A 162 -13.61 -24.28 6.59
N ARG A 163 -12.88 -25.30 6.14
CA ARG A 163 -12.11 -26.18 7.03
C ARG A 163 -10.99 -25.43 7.77
N MET A 164 -10.38 -24.43 7.14
CA MET A 164 -9.27 -23.65 7.73
C MET A 164 -9.75 -22.58 8.72
N VAL A 165 -10.83 -21.86 8.39
CA VAL A 165 -11.24 -20.65 9.15
C VAL A 165 -12.66 -20.69 9.71
N GLY A 166 -13.43 -21.72 9.36
CA GLY A 166 -14.84 -21.84 9.72
C GLY A 166 -15.78 -21.05 8.82
N GLU A 167 -17.05 -21.47 8.81
CA GLU A 167 -18.12 -20.92 7.96
C GLU A 167 -18.33 -19.41 8.17
N ALA A 168 -18.31 -18.97 9.43
CA ALA A 168 -18.55 -17.56 9.76
C ALA A 168 -17.47 -16.64 9.15
N ALA A 169 -16.20 -16.98 9.32
CA ALA A 169 -15.10 -16.20 8.76
C ALA A 169 -15.11 -16.25 7.23
N TYR A 170 -15.38 -17.41 6.63
CA TYR A 170 -15.54 -17.55 5.19
C TYR A 170 -16.59 -16.59 4.64
N ARG A 171 -17.79 -16.57 5.23
CA ARG A 171 -18.90 -15.71 4.78
C ARG A 171 -18.59 -14.22 4.95
N ILE A 172 -17.92 -13.84 6.05
CA ILE A 172 -17.45 -12.46 6.27
C ILE A 172 -16.51 -12.03 5.15
N TRP A 173 -15.46 -12.81 4.88
CA TRP A 173 -14.46 -12.49 3.86
C TRP A 173 -15.05 -12.45 2.45
N ARG A 174 -15.93 -13.39 2.13
CA ARG A 174 -16.64 -13.42 0.85
C ARG A 174 -17.51 -12.18 0.66
N LEU A 175 -18.31 -11.81 1.68
CA LEU A 175 -19.16 -10.63 1.64
C LEU A 175 -18.32 -9.35 1.51
N TYR A 176 -17.28 -9.23 2.32
CA TYR A 176 -16.34 -8.10 2.29
C TYR A 176 -15.76 -7.89 0.89
N MET A 177 -15.13 -8.92 0.31
CA MET A 177 -14.47 -8.78 -0.99
C MET A 177 -15.46 -8.51 -2.14
N ALA A 178 -16.63 -9.16 -2.11
CA ALA A 178 -17.68 -8.93 -3.10
C ALA A 178 -18.26 -7.52 -3.00
N GLY A 179 -18.48 -7.01 -1.79
CA GLY A 179 -18.92 -5.64 -1.54
C GLY A 179 -17.89 -4.62 -2.02
N CYS A 180 -16.62 -4.79 -1.65
CA CYS A 180 -15.55 -3.92 -2.13
C CYS A 180 -15.43 -3.93 -3.66
N ALA A 181 -15.62 -5.08 -4.32
CA ALA A 181 -15.59 -5.13 -5.79
C ALA A 181 -16.65 -4.20 -6.40
N LEU A 182 -17.88 -4.21 -5.85
CA LEU A 182 -18.97 -3.34 -6.28
C LEU A 182 -18.65 -1.86 -6.02
N GLU A 183 -18.08 -1.53 -4.85
CA GLU A 183 -17.68 -0.17 -4.52
C GLU A 183 -16.62 0.39 -5.49
N PHE A 184 -15.62 -0.42 -5.85
CA PHE A 184 -14.64 -0.05 -6.88
C PHE A 184 -15.29 0.08 -8.27
N GLU A 185 -16.23 -0.78 -8.65
CA GLU A 185 -16.96 -0.72 -9.93
C GLU A 185 -17.79 0.57 -10.04
N ASN A 186 -18.49 0.92 -8.96
CA ASN A 186 -19.41 2.06 -8.86
C ASN A 186 -18.73 3.40 -8.57
N ALA A 187 -17.39 3.42 -8.48
CA ALA A 187 -16.60 4.63 -8.23
C ALA A 187 -16.78 5.28 -6.84
N GLY A 188 -17.29 4.55 -5.85
CA GLY A 188 -17.28 4.97 -4.44
C GLY A 188 -15.90 4.80 -3.77
N THR A 189 -15.00 4.06 -4.39
CA THR A 189 -13.62 3.85 -3.90
C THR A 189 -12.63 3.96 -5.06
N GLY A 190 -11.46 4.51 -4.77
CA GLY A 190 -10.33 4.62 -5.69
C GLY A 190 -9.11 3.87 -5.17
N ILE A 191 -8.14 3.65 -6.05
CA ILE A 191 -6.80 3.25 -5.65
C ILE A 191 -5.82 3.98 -6.55
N TYR A 192 -4.80 4.57 -5.94
CA TYR A 192 -3.88 5.45 -6.63
C TYR A 192 -2.44 5.07 -6.36
N GLN A 193 -1.59 5.29 -7.36
CA GLN A 193 -0.14 5.37 -7.20
C GLN A 193 0.26 6.85 -7.30
N ILE A 194 0.84 7.39 -6.25
CA ILE A 194 1.35 8.77 -6.20
C ILE A 194 2.87 8.69 -6.15
N LEU A 195 3.53 9.15 -7.22
CA LEU A 195 4.98 9.26 -7.30
C LEU A 195 5.42 10.66 -6.87
N ALA A 196 6.35 10.74 -5.93
CA ALA A 196 6.84 11.99 -5.39
C ALA A 196 8.34 11.96 -5.08
N SER A 197 8.94 13.14 -4.90
CA SER A 197 10.29 13.30 -4.34
C SER A 197 10.31 14.39 -3.28
N ARG A 198 11.36 14.46 -2.45
CA ARG A 198 11.60 15.66 -1.63
C ARG A 198 11.74 16.89 -2.54
N ARG A 199 11.17 18.03 -2.15
CA ARG A 199 11.40 19.32 -2.83
C ARG A 199 12.86 19.74 -2.71
N GLY A 200 13.36 20.48 -3.71
CA GLY A 200 14.67 21.12 -3.67
C GLY A 200 15.84 20.24 -4.13
N ALA A 201 15.58 19.15 -4.86
CA ALA A 201 16.64 18.39 -5.51
C ALA A 201 17.30 19.21 -6.63
N ALA A 202 18.63 19.19 -6.72
CA ALA A 202 19.39 19.96 -7.72
C ALA A 202 19.24 19.40 -9.15
N ALA A 203 18.88 18.12 -9.28
CA ALA A 203 18.67 17.44 -10.56
C ALA A 203 17.21 16.96 -10.67
N LEU A 204 16.72 16.85 -11.92
CA LEU A 204 15.40 16.29 -12.21
C LEU A 204 15.36 14.81 -11.75
N PRO A 205 14.47 14.44 -10.81
CA PRO A 205 14.43 13.09 -10.26
C PRO A 205 13.74 12.08 -11.18
N VAL A 206 13.02 12.56 -12.21
CA VAL A 206 12.28 11.74 -13.19
C VAL A 206 12.56 12.23 -14.63
N PRO A 207 12.46 11.35 -15.65
CA PRO A 207 12.54 11.77 -17.04
C PRO A 207 11.41 12.75 -17.43
N LEU A 208 11.63 13.55 -18.48
CA LEU A 208 10.64 14.52 -18.98
C LEU A 208 9.37 13.89 -19.56
N THR A 209 9.37 12.58 -19.82
CA THR A 209 8.23 11.86 -20.40
C THR A 209 8.06 10.50 -19.72
N ARG A 210 6.84 9.99 -19.65
CA ARG A 210 6.49 8.70 -19.03
C ARG A 210 6.67 7.47 -19.92
N ARG A 211 7.39 7.60 -21.05
CA ARG A 211 7.52 6.53 -22.06
C ARG A 211 8.25 5.29 -21.54
N ASP A 212 9.02 5.44 -20.48
CA ASP A 212 9.75 4.37 -19.79
C ASP A 212 8.84 3.51 -18.90
N LEU A 213 7.72 4.06 -18.40
CA LEU A 213 6.79 3.33 -17.52
C LEU A 213 5.98 2.25 -18.26
N TYR A 214 5.72 2.43 -19.55
CA TYR A 214 4.85 1.56 -20.35
C TYR A 214 5.62 0.69 -21.37
N ARG A 215 6.85 0.28 -21.02
CA ARG A 215 7.71 -0.58 -21.87
C ARG A 215 7.62 -2.06 -21.53
#